data_AF-A0A956WL36-F1
#
_entry.id   AF-A0A956WL36-F1
#
_cell.length_a   1.000
_cell.length_b   1.000
_cell.length_c   1.000
_cell.angle_alpha   90.00
_cell.angle_beta   90.00
_cell.angle_gamma   90.00
#
_symmetry.space_group_name_H-M   'P 1'
#
loop_
_entity.id
_entity.type
_entity.pdbx_description
1 polymer ?
#
loop_
_entity_poly.entity_id
_entity_poly.type
_entity_poly.pdbx_seq_one_letter_code
_entity_poly.pdbx_strand_id
1 'polypeptide(L)'
;MDHVLFDALTRSLASRRLALGGGAALIFGLVVETPDVAAKCKRAGARCGRHRCCAGARCRRKRCRCKPGHPRWAGECCKNRFALANAIGLDPIPGTEFCCPAKDICSQDGNPAHDDCCQENETCIDGKCCCDGCRGTVICGGACCPSASCCNEQCCGGGQICAETAPGVRTCVSAARDCDNDGDCYPGETCFAGTCCTDGRMCMQPQGNDPDVPNCCPSNAYCFEANGVCCSNGNNCSTGKKVRIRV
;
A
#
# COMPACT_ATOMS: atom_id res chain seq x y z
N MET A 1 -18.51 -31.63 20.74
CA MET A 1 -19.20 -30.33 20.66
C MET A 1 -18.23 -29.38 19.96
N ASP A 2 -18.38 -28.92 18.72
CA ASP A 2 -19.35 -29.18 17.64
C ASP A 2 -18.67 -28.81 16.30
N HIS A 3 -18.73 -29.71 15.31
CA HIS A 3 -18.17 -29.55 13.96
C HIS A 3 -19.22 -29.07 12.93
N VAL A 4 -20.20 -28.27 13.35
CA VAL A 4 -21.47 -28.09 12.62
C VAL A 4 -21.57 -26.79 11.80
N LEU A 5 -20.47 -26.08 11.53
CA LEU A 5 -20.55 -24.79 10.80
C LEU A 5 -19.65 -24.68 9.56
N PHE A 6 -19.22 -25.82 9.01
CA PHE A 6 -18.58 -25.88 7.68
C PHE A 6 -19.46 -26.47 6.57
N ASP A 7 -20.70 -26.86 6.88
CA ASP A 7 -21.53 -27.68 5.98
C ASP A 7 -22.76 -26.96 5.41
N ALA A 8 -22.67 -25.63 5.24
CA ALA A 8 -23.76 -24.81 4.68
C ALA A 8 -23.45 -24.15 3.32
N LEU A 9 -22.21 -24.18 2.83
CA LEU A 9 -21.84 -23.57 1.54
C LEU A 9 -21.69 -24.56 0.38
N THR A 10 -21.69 -25.88 0.64
CA THR A 10 -21.56 -26.93 -0.39
C THR A 10 -22.90 -27.41 -0.95
N ARG A 11 -24.05 -26.96 -0.42
CA ARG A 11 -25.37 -27.45 -0.82
C ARG A 11 -26.17 -26.60 -1.82
N SER A 12 -25.68 -25.45 -2.30
CA SER A 12 -26.45 -24.61 -3.25
C SER A 12 -26.16 -24.80 -4.74
N LEU A 13 -25.21 -25.67 -5.13
CA LEU A 13 -24.88 -25.91 -6.56
C LEU A 13 -25.29 -27.30 -7.08
N ALA A 14 -25.94 -28.13 -6.26
CA ALA A 14 -26.32 -29.50 -6.62
C ALA A 14 -27.79 -29.63 -7.09
N SER A 15 -28.36 -28.62 -7.73
CA SER A 15 -29.67 -28.74 -8.37
C SER A 15 -29.74 -27.98 -9.69
N ARG A 16 -29.27 -28.63 -10.76
CA ARG A 16 -29.82 -28.57 -12.14
C ARG A 16 -28.97 -29.40 -13.11
N ARG A 17 -29.19 -30.70 -13.11
CA ARG A 17 -29.08 -31.60 -14.28
C ARG A 17 -30.26 -32.56 -14.13
N LEU A 18 -31.23 -32.64 -15.04
CA LEU A 18 -31.12 -33.22 -16.38
C LEU A 18 -32.38 -32.92 -17.20
N ALA A 19 -32.21 -32.52 -18.46
CA ALA A 19 -33.08 -32.94 -19.55
C ALA A 19 -32.29 -32.89 -20.88
N LEU A 20 -31.80 -34.07 -21.26
CA LEU A 20 -31.56 -34.62 -22.59
C LEU A 20 -31.48 -33.67 -23.81
N GLY A 21 -30.37 -33.74 -24.53
CA GLY A 21 -30.23 -33.31 -25.92
C GLY A 21 -28.83 -33.62 -26.43
N GLY A 22 -28.71 -34.50 -27.43
CA GLY A 22 -27.46 -35.14 -27.83
C GLY A 22 -26.42 -34.21 -28.47
N GLY A 23 -25.21 -34.75 -28.66
CA GLY A 23 -24.20 -34.14 -29.52
C GLY A 23 -22.78 -34.30 -28.96
N ALA A 24 -22.00 -35.18 -29.58
CA ALA A 24 -20.57 -35.29 -29.34
C ALA A 24 -19.84 -33.99 -29.70
N ALA A 25 -18.99 -33.49 -28.81
CA ALA A 25 -17.86 -32.63 -29.15
C ALA A 25 -16.79 -32.70 -28.04
N LEU A 26 -15.62 -33.24 -28.40
CA LEU A 26 -14.34 -32.89 -27.79
C LEU A 26 -14.23 -31.37 -27.67
N ILE A 27 -13.56 -30.82 -26.62
CA ILE A 27 -12.65 -29.66 -26.66
C ILE A 27 -12.37 -29.12 -25.24
N PHE A 28 -11.08 -29.17 -24.89
CA PHE A 28 -10.24 -28.23 -24.12
C PHE A 28 -10.72 -27.60 -22.80
N GLY A 29 -9.80 -27.68 -21.83
CA GLY A 29 -9.80 -26.90 -20.60
C GLY A 29 -9.97 -25.41 -20.86
N LEU A 30 -10.99 -24.86 -20.21
CA LEU A 30 -11.22 -23.43 -20.09
C LEU A 30 -10.19 -22.86 -19.11
N VAL A 31 -9.07 -22.38 -19.69
CA VAL A 31 -8.37 -21.23 -19.15
C VAL A 31 -9.39 -20.09 -19.16
N VAL A 32 -9.78 -19.62 -17.98
CA VAL A 32 -10.51 -18.37 -17.83
C VAL A 32 -9.56 -17.26 -18.30
N GLU A 33 -9.62 -16.95 -19.59
CA GLU A 33 -9.12 -15.67 -20.10
C GLU A 33 -10.04 -14.60 -19.53
N THR A 34 -9.59 -13.95 -18.46
CA THR A 34 -10.19 -12.70 -18.02
C THR A 34 -10.13 -11.73 -19.21
N PRO A 35 -11.26 -11.10 -19.60
CA PRO A 35 -11.26 -10.15 -20.69
C PRO A 35 -10.36 -8.98 -20.32
N ASP A 36 -9.26 -8.86 -21.04
CA ASP A 36 -8.35 -7.71 -21.04
C ASP A 36 -9.19 -6.42 -21.13
N VAL A 37 -9.22 -5.67 -20.03
CA VAL A 37 -9.45 -4.21 -20.07
C VAL A 37 -8.58 -3.68 -21.20
N ALA A 38 -9.19 -3.14 -22.25
CA ALA A 38 -8.61 -2.91 -23.59
C ALA A 38 -7.16 -2.40 -23.56
N ALA A 39 -6.20 -3.32 -23.43
CA ALA A 39 -4.80 -2.99 -23.42
C ALA A 39 -4.44 -2.57 -24.84
N LYS A 40 -3.99 -1.32 -25.03
CA LYS A 40 -3.54 -0.79 -26.33
C LYS A 40 -2.34 -1.55 -26.92
N CYS A 41 -1.81 -2.54 -26.20
CA CYS A 41 -0.63 -3.31 -26.55
C CYS A 41 -0.85 -4.82 -26.37
N LYS A 42 0.00 -5.64 -27.00
CA LYS A 42 -0.03 -7.11 -26.90
C LYS A 42 0.99 -7.63 -25.88
N ARG A 43 0.53 -8.50 -24.97
CA ARG A 43 1.35 -9.18 -23.95
C ARG A 43 2.44 -10.09 -24.54
N ALA A 44 3.42 -10.47 -23.72
CA ALA A 44 4.50 -11.36 -24.14
C ALA A 44 3.98 -12.77 -24.51
N GLY A 45 4.39 -13.28 -25.66
CA GLY A 45 3.93 -14.57 -26.21
C GLY A 45 2.77 -14.45 -27.21
N ALA A 46 2.01 -13.35 -27.17
CA ALA A 46 0.92 -13.07 -28.11
C ALA A 46 1.45 -12.83 -29.53
N ARG A 47 0.62 -13.06 -30.55
CA ARG A 47 0.96 -12.74 -31.94
C ARG A 47 1.02 -11.21 -32.10
N CYS A 48 2.15 -10.72 -32.60
CA CYS A 48 2.27 -9.33 -33.02
C CYS A 48 1.84 -9.21 -34.49
N GLY A 49 1.03 -8.19 -34.76
CA GLY A 49 0.48 -7.88 -36.07
C GLY A 49 0.39 -6.37 -36.22
N ARG A 50 -0.83 -5.82 -36.32
CA ARG A 50 -1.07 -4.37 -36.37
C ARG A 50 -0.82 -3.66 -35.03
N HIS A 51 -1.02 -4.36 -33.90
CA HIS A 51 -0.82 -3.78 -32.57
C HIS A 51 0.62 -3.95 -32.08
N ARG A 52 1.13 -2.92 -31.39
CA ARG A 52 2.47 -2.94 -30.78
C ARG A 52 2.48 -3.89 -29.58
N CYS A 53 3.64 -4.51 -29.32
CA CYS A 53 3.84 -5.26 -28.08
C CYS A 53 3.92 -4.30 -26.89
N CYS A 54 3.53 -4.77 -25.70
CA CYS A 54 3.63 -4.00 -24.46
C CYS A 54 5.08 -3.66 -24.11
N ALA A 55 5.26 -2.72 -23.18
CA ALA A 55 6.58 -2.28 -22.72
C ALA A 55 7.46 -3.48 -22.30
N GLY A 56 8.76 -3.38 -22.57
CA GLY A 56 9.71 -4.48 -22.34
C GLY A 56 9.67 -5.62 -23.38
N ALA A 57 8.68 -5.66 -24.28
CA ALA A 57 8.62 -6.64 -25.37
C ALA A 57 8.91 -6.00 -26.75
N ARG A 58 9.30 -6.84 -27.72
CA ARG A 58 9.40 -6.51 -29.15
C ARG A 58 8.84 -7.62 -30.01
N CYS A 59 8.30 -7.26 -31.17
CA CYS A 59 7.83 -8.24 -32.15
C CYS A 59 9.02 -8.98 -32.75
N ARG A 60 9.12 -10.30 -32.52
CA ARG A 60 10.15 -11.17 -33.10
C ARG A 60 9.51 -12.48 -33.56
N ARG A 61 9.65 -12.80 -34.85
CA ARG A 61 9.01 -13.96 -35.49
C ARG A 61 7.48 -13.98 -35.31
N LYS A 62 6.83 -12.84 -35.61
CA LYS A 62 5.36 -12.64 -35.48
C LYS A 62 4.78 -12.87 -34.07
N ARG A 63 5.63 -12.90 -33.03
CA ARG A 63 5.19 -12.94 -31.63
C ARG A 63 5.90 -11.88 -30.80
N CYS A 64 5.22 -11.36 -29.79
CA CYS A 64 5.82 -10.48 -28.80
C CYS A 64 6.80 -11.30 -27.94
N ARG A 65 8.09 -10.94 -27.98
CA ARG A 65 9.14 -11.55 -27.16
C ARG A 65 9.80 -10.48 -26.32
N CYS A 66 10.23 -10.83 -25.12
CA CYS A 66 10.92 -9.87 -24.27
C CYS A 66 12.23 -9.39 -24.88
N LYS A 67 12.54 -8.11 -24.64
CA LYS A 67 13.84 -7.53 -24.97
C LYS A 67 14.92 -8.16 -24.07
N PRO A 68 16.19 -8.18 -24.50
CA PRO A 68 17.29 -8.52 -23.60
C PRO A 68 17.21 -7.71 -22.30
N GLY A 69 17.49 -8.36 -21.17
CA GLY A 69 17.38 -7.74 -19.83
C GLY A 69 15.96 -7.53 -19.30
N HIS A 70 14.92 -8.06 -19.97
CA HIS A 70 13.54 -8.06 -19.48
C HIS A 70 13.07 -9.52 -19.38
N PRO A 71 13.30 -10.23 -18.27
CA PRO A 71 12.75 -11.57 -18.09
C PRO A 71 11.22 -11.58 -18.29
N ARG A 72 10.72 -12.69 -18.82
CA ARG A 72 9.27 -12.91 -18.98
C ARG A 72 8.71 -13.38 -17.65
N TRP A 73 7.70 -12.68 -17.13
CA TRP A 73 7.03 -13.04 -15.89
C TRP A 73 5.53 -12.73 -16.00
N ALA A 74 4.67 -13.68 -15.59
CA ALA A 74 3.20 -13.59 -15.68
C ALA A 74 2.63 -13.14 -17.05
N GLY A 75 3.36 -13.37 -18.15
CA GLY A 75 2.94 -12.92 -19.49
C GLY A 75 3.39 -11.49 -19.85
N GLU A 76 4.13 -10.83 -18.98
CA GLU A 76 4.73 -9.51 -19.19
C GLU A 76 6.26 -9.60 -19.25
N CYS A 77 6.91 -8.56 -19.75
CA CYS A 77 8.36 -8.49 -19.92
C CYS A 77 8.90 -7.37 -19.05
N CYS A 78 9.52 -7.72 -17.93
CA CYS A 78 9.78 -6.76 -16.87
C CYS A 78 11.27 -6.71 -16.53
N LYS A 79 11.85 -5.51 -16.55
CA LYS A 79 13.24 -5.28 -16.15
C LYS A 79 13.37 -5.17 -14.63
N ASN A 80 12.39 -4.54 -14.00
CA ASN A 80 12.36 -4.31 -12.55
C ASN A 80 11.13 -5.01 -11.99
N ARG A 81 11.35 -6.16 -11.36
CA ARG A 81 10.31 -6.95 -10.72
C ARG A 81 10.29 -6.57 -9.24
N PHE A 82 9.09 -6.34 -8.73
CA PHE A 82 8.84 -6.04 -7.33
C PHE A 82 7.79 -6.98 -6.78
N ALA A 83 7.73 -7.11 -5.47
CA ALA A 83 6.75 -7.91 -4.76
C ALA A 83 6.39 -7.23 -3.44
N LEU A 84 5.22 -7.54 -2.89
CA LEU A 84 4.87 -7.10 -1.56
C LEU A 84 5.62 -7.96 -0.53
N ALA A 85 6.18 -7.36 0.52
CA ALA A 85 6.79 -8.05 1.65
C ALA A 85 6.36 -7.40 2.98
N ASN A 86 6.36 -8.17 4.06
CA ASN A 86 5.89 -7.66 5.36
C ASN A 86 6.80 -6.56 5.96
N ALA A 87 8.06 -6.50 5.52
CA ALA A 87 9.03 -5.46 5.83
C ALA A 87 10.20 -5.53 4.84
N ILE A 88 11.04 -4.49 4.82
CA ILE A 88 12.29 -4.50 4.04
C ILE A 88 13.19 -5.62 4.57
N GLY A 89 13.78 -6.41 3.66
CA GLY A 89 14.65 -7.54 4.00
C GLY A 89 13.93 -8.83 4.39
N LEU A 90 12.59 -8.84 4.39
CA LEU A 90 11.80 -10.07 4.56
C LEU A 90 11.44 -10.69 3.20
N ASP A 91 11.07 -11.97 3.25
CA ASP A 91 10.66 -12.69 2.05
C ASP A 91 9.42 -12.06 1.38
N PRO A 92 9.40 -12.00 0.03
CA PRO A 92 8.25 -11.54 -0.71
C PRO A 92 7.05 -12.47 -0.52
N ILE A 93 5.87 -11.88 -0.41
CA ILE A 93 4.60 -12.58 -0.32
C ILE A 93 4.32 -13.23 -1.70
N PRO A 94 4.19 -14.56 -1.77
CA PRO A 94 3.98 -15.25 -3.04
C PRO A 94 2.73 -14.75 -3.78
N GLY A 95 2.85 -14.53 -5.09
CA GLY A 95 1.73 -14.11 -5.96
C GLY A 95 1.43 -12.61 -5.92
N THR A 96 2.21 -11.81 -5.21
CA THR A 96 2.05 -10.36 -5.13
C THR A 96 3.01 -9.59 -6.04
N GLU A 97 3.71 -10.29 -6.92
CA GLU A 97 4.72 -9.65 -7.74
C GLU A 97 4.11 -8.81 -8.86
N PHE A 98 4.82 -7.77 -9.25
CA PHE A 98 4.40 -6.82 -10.27
C PHE A 98 5.60 -6.15 -10.91
N CYS A 99 5.35 -5.44 -12.01
CA CYS A 99 6.38 -4.77 -12.78
C CYS A 99 6.42 -3.29 -12.46
N CYS A 100 7.57 -2.82 -11.96
CA CYS A 100 7.74 -1.41 -11.65
C CYS A 100 8.34 -0.65 -12.84
N PRO A 101 7.70 0.43 -13.33
CA PRO A 101 8.30 1.32 -14.32
C PRO A 101 9.56 1.96 -13.75
N ALA A 102 10.61 2.12 -14.57
CA ALA A 102 11.89 2.64 -14.10
C ALA A 102 11.80 4.06 -13.50
N LYS A 103 10.81 4.86 -13.94
CA LYS A 103 10.55 6.22 -13.43
C LYS A 103 9.96 6.23 -12.02
N ASP A 104 9.36 5.13 -11.59
CA ASP A 104 8.66 5.03 -10.30
C ASP A 104 9.52 4.27 -9.27
N ILE A 105 10.74 3.88 -9.63
CA ILE A 105 11.68 3.21 -8.72
C ILE A 105 12.35 4.27 -7.85
N CYS A 106 12.18 4.10 -6.55
CA CYS A 106 12.79 4.95 -5.56
C CYS A 106 13.91 4.19 -4.86
N SER A 107 15.15 4.67 -5.04
CA SER A 107 16.33 4.03 -4.49
C SER A 107 16.94 4.90 -3.41
N GLN A 108 17.20 4.32 -2.23
CA GLN A 108 17.78 5.02 -1.09
C GLN A 108 19.30 5.19 -1.21
N ASP A 109 19.99 4.16 -1.66
CA ASP A 109 21.45 4.05 -1.63
C ASP A 109 22.02 3.44 -2.93
N GLY A 110 21.18 3.28 -3.95
CA GLY A 110 21.55 2.59 -5.19
C GLY A 110 21.64 1.07 -5.04
N ASN A 111 21.36 0.51 -3.86
CA ASN A 111 21.25 -0.92 -3.65
C ASN A 111 19.86 -1.40 -4.08
N PRO A 112 19.75 -2.26 -5.11
CA PRO A 112 18.46 -2.73 -5.59
C PRO A 112 17.62 -3.46 -4.54
N ALA A 113 18.24 -4.01 -3.49
CA ALA A 113 17.53 -4.66 -2.38
C ALA A 113 16.73 -3.69 -1.49
N HIS A 114 17.08 -2.40 -1.55
CA HIS A 114 16.43 -1.33 -0.79
C HIS A 114 15.54 -0.44 -1.68
N ASP A 115 15.41 -0.77 -2.96
CA ASP A 115 14.50 -0.05 -3.84
C ASP A 115 13.05 -0.28 -3.39
N ASP A 116 12.26 0.79 -3.42
CA ASP A 116 10.79 0.76 -3.37
C ASP A 116 10.23 1.15 -4.75
N CYS A 117 8.98 0.76 -5.03
CA CYS A 117 8.31 1.12 -6.27
C CYS A 117 7.12 2.02 -5.99
N CYS A 118 7.21 3.31 -6.29
CA CYS A 118 6.19 4.30 -5.99
C CYS A 118 4.90 4.07 -6.80
N GLN A 119 3.75 4.35 -6.19
CA GLN A 119 2.45 4.39 -6.88
C GLN A 119 2.31 5.68 -7.69
N GLU A 120 1.29 5.78 -8.53
CA GLU A 120 1.04 6.96 -9.37
C GLU A 120 0.88 8.28 -8.59
N ASN A 121 0.54 8.21 -7.29
CA ASN A 121 0.39 9.38 -6.42
C ASN A 121 1.54 9.53 -5.40
N GLU A 122 2.59 8.73 -5.52
CA GLU A 122 3.77 8.80 -4.66
C GLU A 122 4.94 9.45 -5.42
N THR A 123 5.64 10.35 -4.74
CA THR A 123 6.87 10.99 -5.18
C THR A 123 8.04 10.37 -4.43
N CYS A 124 9.09 9.97 -5.15
CA CYS A 124 10.32 9.53 -4.52
C CYS A 124 11.07 10.70 -3.88
N ILE A 125 11.22 10.68 -2.55
CA ILE A 125 11.95 11.68 -1.78
C ILE A 125 12.96 10.95 -0.88
N ASP A 126 14.24 11.23 -1.05
CA ASP A 126 15.34 10.63 -0.28
C ASP A 126 15.26 9.09 -0.19
N GLY A 127 14.90 8.44 -1.30
CA GLY A 127 14.78 6.99 -1.35
C GLY A 127 13.51 6.41 -0.75
N LYS A 128 12.52 7.24 -0.41
CA LYS A 128 11.21 6.80 0.08
C LYS A 128 10.09 7.28 -0.83
N CYS A 129 9.17 6.38 -1.14
CA CYS A 129 7.94 6.73 -1.83
C CYS A 129 7.02 7.51 -0.88
N CYS A 130 6.87 8.80 -1.15
CA CYS A 130 6.07 9.72 -0.35
C CYS A 130 4.80 10.11 -1.10
N CYS A 131 3.64 9.81 -0.52
CA CYS A 131 2.39 10.32 -1.07
C CYS A 131 2.02 11.63 -0.38
N ASP A 132 1.81 12.67 -1.17
CA ASP A 132 1.36 13.98 -0.69
C ASP A 132 -0.13 13.94 -0.37
N GLY A 133 -0.47 13.93 0.93
CA GLY A 133 -1.85 13.85 1.40
C GLY A 133 -2.41 12.44 1.54
N CYS A 134 -1.60 11.39 1.40
CA CYS A 134 -2.01 10.06 1.89
C CYS A 134 -2.12 10.09 3.42
N ARG A 135 -3.00 9.24 3.98
CA ARG A 135 -3.20 9.18 5.45
C ARG A 135 -1.85 9.03 6.16
N GLY A 136 -1.50 10.07 6.93
CA GLY A 136 -0.32 10.10 7.76
C GLY A 136 0.95 10.70 7.13
N THR A 137 1.04 10.95 5.82
CA THR A 137 2.25 11.55 5.20
C THR A 137 1.95 12.77 4.36
N VAL A 138 2.92 13.67 4.28
CA VAL A 138 2.85 14.89 3.46
C VAL A 138 4.24 15.27 2.97
N ILE A 139 4.31 15.97 1.84
CA ILE A 139 5.55 16.61 1.40
C ILE A 139 5.66 17.97 2.11
N CYS A 140 6.64 18.12 2.99
CA CYS A 140 6.91 19.36 3.71
C CYS A 140 8.25 19.96 3.26
N GLY A 141 8.21 21.06 2.50
CA GLY A 141 9.41 21.71 1.95
C GLY A 141 10.34 20.78 1.17
N GLY A 142 9.76 19.79 0.49
CA GLY A 142 10.52 18.80 -0.29
C GLY A 142 10.96 17.55 0.47
N ALA A 143 10.66 17.44 1.77
CA ALA A 143 10.90 16.24 2.57
C ALA A 143 9.60 15.45 2.80
N CYS A 144 9.70 14.12 2.88
CA CYS A 144 8.57 13.29 3.27
C CYS A 144 8.43 13.23 4.79
N CYS A 145 7.39 13.87 5.34
CA CYS A 145 7.15 13.91 6.77
C CYS A 145 5.88 13.16 7.16
N PRO A 146 5.78 12.69 8.41
CA PRO A 146 4.49 12.58 9.08
C PRO A 146 3.65 13.84 8.86
N SER A 147 2.37 13.69 8.52
CA SER A 147 1.47 14.83 8.30
C SER A 147 1.40 15.74 9.53
N ALA A 148 1.36 15.14 10.72
CA ALA A 148 1.37 15.86 11.99
C ALA A 148 2.71 16.54 12.30
N SER A 149 3.80 16.20 11.62
CA SER A 149 5.14 16.78 11.87
C SER A 149 5.55 17.82 10.82
N CYS A 150 4.72 18.12 9.82
CA CYS A 150 5.04 19.18 8.86
C CYS A 150 4.79 20.56 9.48
N CYS A 151 5.85 21.34 9.67
CA CYS A 151 5.79 22.65 10.30
C CYS A 151 6.65 23.66 9.53
N ASN A 152 6.03 24.73 9.03
CA ASN A 152 6.70 25.79 8.28
C ASN A 152 7.64 25.24 7.19
N GLU A 153 7.12 24.32 6.37
CA GLU A 153 7.87 23.67 5.28
C GLU A 153 9.05 22.79 5.76
N GLN A 154 9.07 22.37 7.03
CA GLN A 154 10.09 21.46 7.57
C GLN A 154 9.47 20.30 8.36
N CYS A 155 10.09 19.12 8.32
CA CYS A 155 9.74 18.05 9.24
C CYS A 155 10.23 18.40 10.65
N CYS A 156 9.34 18.34 11.63
CA CYS A 156 9.74 18.29 13.03
C CYS A 156 10.61 17.05 13.32
N GLY A 157 11.42 17.13 14.39
CA GLY A 157 12.26 16.04 14.83
C GLY A 157 11.46 14.81 15.29
N GLY A 158 12.17 13.70 15.52
CA GLY A 158 11.56 12.48 16.03
C GLY A 158 10.83 12.73 17.37
N GLY A 159 9.58 12.29 17.47
CA GLY A 159 8.77 12.52 18.67
C GLY A 159 8.10 13.90 18.74
N GLN A 160 8.20 14.71 17.69
CA GLN A 160 7.59 16.05 17.64
C GLN A 160 6.48 16.16 16.60
N ILE A 161 5.52 17.04 16.88
CA ILE A 161 4.44 17.43 15.98
C ILE A 161 4.44 18.95 15.80
N CYS A 162 3.84 19.42 14.71
CA CYS A 162 3.59 20.83 14.49
C CYS A 162 2.31 21.25 15.20
N ALA A 163 2.41 22.22 16.09
CA ALA A 163 1.26 22.81 16.76
C ALA A 163 1.26 24.33 16.59
N GLU A 164 0.06 24.92 16.61
CA GLU A 164 -0.11 26.37 16.61
C GLU A 164 -0.03 26.91 18.04
N THR A 165 1.12 27.47 18.43
CA THR A 165 1.39 27.88 19.82
C THR A 165 0.92 29.28 20.15
N ALA A 166 0.64 30.07 19.11
CA ALA A 166 -0.04 31.35 19.15
C ALA A 166 -0.69 31.60 17.77
N PRO A 167 -1.64 32.55 17.63
CA PRO A 167 -2.31 32.81 16.36
C PRO A 167 -1.32 33.00 15.19
N GLY A 168 -1.35 32.07 14.23
CA GLY A 168 -0.46 32.06 13.06
C GLY A 168 0.99 31.62 13.31
N VAL A 169 1.34 31.25 14.55
CA VAL A 169 2.68 30.78 14.93
C VAL A 169 2.66 29.28 15.08
N ARG A 170 3.29 28.58 14.14
CA ARG A 170 3.43 27.12 14.16
C ARG A 170 4.83 26.73 14.59
N THR A 171 4.94 25.83 15.58
CA THR A 171 6.22 25.35 16.09
C THR A 171 6.19 23.85 16.35
N CYS A 172 7.36 23.22 16.22
CA CYS A 172 7.55 21.82 16.59
C CYS A 172 7.55 21.66 18.12
N VAL A 173 6.61 20.87 18.62
CA VAL A 173 6.40 20.62 20.06
C VAL A 173 6.41 19.12 20.32
N SER A 174 6.59 18.72 21.57
CA SER A 174 6.52 17.30 21.94
C SER A 174 5.15 16.73 21.57
N ALA A 175 5.16 15.53 20.98
CA ALA A 175 3.97 14.77 20.60
C ALA A 175 3.32 14.02 21.78
N ALA A 176 3.97 14.04 22.95
CA ALA A 176 3.54 13.41 24.20
C ALA A 176 3.55 14.45 25.33
N ARG A 177 2.81 15.55 25.14
CA ARG A 177 2.62 16.56 26.18
C ARG A 177 1.44 16.15 27.04
N ASP A 178 1.66 16.11 28.34
CA ASP A 178 0.63 15.77 29.30
C ASP A 178 -0.44 16.88 29.38
N CYS A 179 -1.66 16.49 29.71
CA CYS A 179 -2.78 17.41 29.91
C CYS A 179 -3.77 16.84 30.94
N ASP A 180 -4.45 17.72 31.65
CA ASP A 180 -5.59 17.37 32.51
C ASP A 180 -6.92 17.70 31.81
N ASN A 181 -6.92 18.69 30.91
CA ASN A 181 -8.07 19.13 30.14
C ASN A 181 -7.66 19.74 28.78
N ASP A 182 -8.64 19.95 27.89
CA ASP A 182 -8.40 20.50 26.54
C ASP A 182 -7.74 21.89 26.53
N GLY A 183 -7.90 22.66 27.61
CA GLY A 183 -7.27 23.98 27.75
C GLY A 183 -5.75 23.94 27.93
N ASP A 184 -5.19 22.78 28.26
CA ASP A 184 -3.74 22.59 28.39
C ASP A 184 -3.07 22.33 27.02
N CYS A 185 -3.88 22.05 26.00
CA CYS A 185 -3.44 21.69 24.67
C CYS A 185 -3.45 22.89 23.70
N TYR A 186 -2.68 22.81 22.63
CA TYR A 186 -2.69 23.85 21.61
C TYR A 186 -3.95 23.73 20.73
N PRO A 187 -4.39 24.83 20.08
CA PRO A 187 -5.45 24.80 19.09
C PRO A 187 -5.33 23.65 18.09
N GLY A 188 -6.42 22.89 17.91
CA GLY A 188 -6.47 21.71 17.04
C GLY A 188 -6.01 20.40 17.68
N GLU A 189 -5.75 20.41 18.99
CA GLU A 189 -5.51 19.22 19.81
C GLU A 189 -6.62 19.05 20.85
N THR A 190 -6.82 17.80 21.28
CA THR A 190 -7.73 17.41 22.36
C THR A 190 -6.93 16.70 23.44
N CYS A 191 -7.28 16.93 24.71
CA CYS A 191 -6.69 16.17 25.80
C CYS A 191 -7.27 14.76 25.82
N PHE A 192 -6.47 13.80 25.34
CA PHE A 192 -6.91 12.43 25.11
C PHE A 192 -6.05 11.47 25.93
N ALA A 193 -6.67 10.79 26.90
CA ALA A 193 -5.98 9.89 27.83
C ALA A 193 -4.82 10.54 28.61
N GLY A 194 -4.95 11.83 28.94
CA GLY A 194 -3.91 12.60 29.62
C GLY A 194 -2.79 13.08 28.71
N THR A 195 -2.94 13.03 27.39
CA THR A 195 -1.98 13.54 26.41
C THR A 195 -2.65 14.43 25.36
N CYS A 196 -2.03 15.56 25.01
CA CYS A 196 -2.49 16.39 23.90
C CYS A 196 -2.33 15.68 22.56
N CYS A 197 -3.45 15.34 21.93
CA CYS A 197 -3.51 14.62 20.67
C CYS A 197 -4.21 15.41 19.58
N THR A 198 -3.62 15.42 18.40
CA THR A 198 -4.30 15.84 17.17
C THR A 198 -5.31 14.77 16.73
N ASP A 199 -6.42 15.16 16.11
CA ASP A 199 -7.49 14.26 15.65
C ASP A 199 -7.00 13.00 14.91
N GLY A 200 -6.07 13.15 13.98
CA GLY A 200 -5.52 12.03 13.21
C GLY A 200 -4.68 11.03 14.03
N ARG A 201 -4.41 11.30 15.31
CA ARG A 201 -3.62 10.49 16.25
C ARG A 201 -4.45 9.95 17.42
N MET A 202 -5.75 10.18 17.47
CA MET A 202 -6.60 9.63 18.54
C MET A 202 -7.02 8.21 18.20
N CYS A 203 -6.41 7.22 18.86
CA CYS A 203 -6.67 5.78 18.68
C CYS A 203 -7.49 5.23 19.87
N MET A 204 -8.55 4.46 19.62
CA MET A 204 -9.17 3.58 20.64
C MET A 204 -8.66 2.16 20.39
N GLN A 205 -7.66 1.71 21.14
CA GLN A 205 -6.91 0.51 20.75
C GLN A 205 -7.52 -0.79 21.29
N PRO A 206 -7.83 -1.78 20.45
CA PRO A 206 -8.05 -3.15 20.90
C PRO A 206 -6.73 -3.93 20.81
N GLN A 207 -5.85 -3.84 21.83
CA GLN A 207 -5.03 -4.97 22.33
C GLN A 207 -3.98 -4.52 23.37
N GLY A 208 -4.18 -5.01 24.61
CA GLY A 208 -3.28 -4.79 25.75
C GLY A 208 -4.06 -4.58 27.05
N ASN A 209 -4.85 -5.57 27.45
CA ASN A 209 -5.65 -5.68 28.69
C ASN A 209 -6.81 -4.72 28.96
N ASP A 210 -7.08 -3.71 28.13
CA ASP A 210 -8.36 -3.00 28.26
C ASP A 210 -8.83 -2.44 26.90
N PRO A 211 -9.88 -3.03 26.27
CA PRO A 211 -10.37 -2.64 24.95
C PRO A 211 -11.01 -1.24 24.89
N ASP A 212 -11.13 -0.54 26.02
CA ASP A 212 -11.76 0.77 26.14
C ASP A 212 -10.76 1.91 26.46
N VAL A 213 -9.44 1.68 26.43
CA VAL A 213 -8.47 2.72 26.79
C VAL A 213 -8.08 3.57 25.57
N PRO A 214 -8.44 4.87 25.55
CA PRO A 214 -7.98 5.81 24.54
C PRO A 214 -6.45 5.96 24.59
N ASN A 215 -5.78 6.10 23.44
CA ASN A 215 -4.35 6.39 23.36
C ASN A 215 -4.00 7.32 22.18
N CYS A 216 -2.97 8.14 22.37
CA CYS A 216 -2.34 8.89 21.31
C CYS A 216 -1.41 7.98 20.48
N CYS A 217 -1.68 7.82 19.19
CA CYS A 217 -0.73 7.18 18.30
C CYS A 217 0.58 8.03 18.25
N PRO A 218 1.78 7.46 18.11
CA PRO A 218 3.04 8.22 18.12
C PRO A 218 3.13 9.22 16.94
N SER A 219 4.04 10.20 17.02
CA SER A 219 4.21 11.27 16.01
C SER A 219 4.40 10.77 14.57
N ASN A 220 4.97 9.57 14.39
CA ASN A 220 5.18 8.92 13.09
C ASN A 220 4.07 7.93 12.73
N ALA A 221 2.92 8.02 13.39
CA ALA A 221 1.76 7.18 13.15
C ALA A 221 0.46 7.99 13.10
N TYR A 222 -0.59 7.36 12.57
CA TYR A 222 -1.95 7.86 12.53
C TYR A 222 -2.92 6.80 13.09
N CYS A 223 -4.11 7.21 13.50
CA CYS A 223 -5.17 6.30 13.89
C CYS A 223 -5.86 5.69 12.68
N PHE A 224 -5.81 4.37 12.55
CA PHE A 224 -6.67 3.66 11.62
C PHE A 224 -7.98 3.27 12.30
N GLU A 225 -8.95 4.19 12.22
CA GLU A 225 -10.27 4.14 12.87
C GLU A 225 -10.98 2.79 12.72
N ALA A 226 -10.88 2.14 11.55
CA ALA A 226 -11.58 0.88 11.30
C ALA A 226 -11.14 -0.28 12.22
N ASN A 227 -9.90 -0.25 12.72
CA ASN A 227 -9.38 -1.28 13.63
C ASN A 227 -8.87 -0.67 14.96
N GLY A 228 -8.97 0.64 15.16
CA GLY A 228 -8.52 1.32 16.37
C GLY A 228 -7.00 1.32 16.60
N VAL A 229 -6.19 1.00 15.59
CA VAL A 229 -4.74 0.78 15.76
C VAL A 229 -3.89 1.95 15.28
N CYS A 230 -2.78 2.17 15.98
CA CYS A 230 -1.73 3.09 15.57
C CYS A 230 -0.99 2.53 14.35
N CYS A 231 -1.04 3.28 13.25
CA CYS A 231 -0.50 2.88 11.96
C CYS A 231 0.64 3.77 11.57
N SER A 232 1.79 3.18 11.26
CA SER A 232 2.93 3.94 10.77
C SER A 232 2.52 4.75 9.53
N ASN A 233 2.86 6.04 9.54
CA ASN A 233 2.56 6.95 8.45
C ASN A 233 3.09 6.41 7.10
N GLY A 234 2.31 6.61 6.04
CA GLY A 234 2.65 6.15 4.68
C GLY A 234 2.36 4.66 4.45
N ASN A 235 1.75 3.97 5.43
CA ASN A 235 1.32 2.58 5.30
C ASN A 235 -0.19 2.47 5.50
N ASN A 236 -0.83 1.58 4.75
CA ASN A 236 -2.22 1.20 5.01
C ASN A 236 -2.27 -0.01 5.96
N CYS A 237 -2.83 0.19 7.15
CA CYS A 237 -3.04 -0.88 8.14
C CYS A 237 -4.13 -1.88 7.79
N SER A 238 -4.97 -1.62 6.78
CA SER A 238 -5.95 -2.62 6.33
C SER A 238 -5.28 -3.86 5.71
N THR A 239 -3.98 -3.78 5.34
CA THR A 239 -3.26 -4.85 4.65
C THR A 239 -2.07 -5.45 5.41
N GLY A 240 -1.78 -4.97 6.63
CA GLY A 240 -0.61 -5.39 7.42
C GLY A 240 0.70 -5.08 6.72
N LYS A 241 1.34 -3.95 7.03
CA LYS A 241 2.66 -3.47 6.53
C LYS A 241 3.18 -4.22 5.29
N LYS A 242 2.81 -3.81 4.08
CA LYS A 242 3.40 -4.37 2.86
C LYS A 242 4.29 -3.35 2.19
N VAL A 243 5.59 -3.54 2.27
CA VAL A 243 6.56 -2.79 1.46
C VAL A 243 6.68 -3.42 0.08
N ARG A 244 7.13 -2.67 -0.93
CA ARG A 244 7.37 -3.22 -2.26
C ARG A 244 8.86 -3.40 -2.44
N ILE A 245 9.33 -4.64 -2.35
CA ILE A 245 10.75 -4.95 -2.49
C ILE A 245 11.05 -5.44 -3.90
N ARG A 246 12.24 -5.12 -4.41
CA ARG A 246 12.71 -5.67 -5.67
C ARG A 246 13.03 -7.17 -5.52
N VAL A 247 12.69 -7.98 -6.53
CA VAL A 247 12.87 -9.45 -6.57
C VAL A 247 13.35 -9.96 -7.92
#